data_AF-A0A496D7L4-F1
#
_entry.id   AF-A0A496D7L4-F1
#
_cell.length_a   1.000
_cell.length_b   1.000
_cell.length_c   1.000
_cell.angle_alpha   90.00
_cell.angle_beta   90.00
_cell.angle_gamma   90.00
#
_symmetry.space_group_name_H-M   'P 1'
#
loop_
_entity.id
_entity.type
_entity.pdbx_description
1 polymer ?
#
loop_
_entity_poly.entity_id
_entity_poly.type
_entity_poly.pdbx_seq_one_letter_code
_entity_poly.pdbx_strand_id
1 'polypeptide(L)'
;MKTKAIIISLFFCLFMGASFLCGATPYLSGGQPADSVLWKQQLDMIKKNTAEYHLGYVLTGYKYIGKISTEEELERAKLAILDGTGYPAVAYGKTKLMSLKEFSSIDKEKAENMRKDVRKTLDQLLRLRLGLEEVELEWTCDGTIYKTVCVVSGTLGILYENVFINSFQPGVETTTVRSEF
;
A
#
# COMPACT_ATOMS: atom_id res chain seq x y z
N MET A 1 22.39 -25.36 -12.75
CA MET A 1 22.64 -23.97 -12.30
C MET A 1 21.92 -23.02 -13.25
N LYS A 2 20.91 -22.29 -12.76
CA LYS A 2 20.28 -21.19 -13.52
C LYS A 2 20.29 -19.96 -12.62
N THR A 3 21.26 -19.08 -12.89
CA THR A 3 21.36 -17.75 -12.31
C THR A 3 20.11 -16.97 -12.72
N LYS A 4 19.25 -16.62 -11.76
CA LYS A 4 18.15 -15.68 -12.01
C LYS A 4 18.58 -14.33 -11.48
N ALA A 5 18.89 -13.42 -12.40
CA ALA A 5 19.20 -12.04 -12.11
C ALA A 5 17.99 -11.39 -11.44
N ILE A 6 18.20 -10.86 -10.23
CA ILE A 6 17.23 -10.02 -9.55
C ILE A 6 17.35 -8.64 -10.21
N ILE A 7 16.52 -8.38 -11.22
CA ILE A 7 16.35 -7.05 -11.77
C ILE A 7 15.55 -6.27 -10.73
N ILE A 8 16.26 -5.55 -9.85
CA ILE A 8 15.71 -4.51 -8.99
C ILE A 8 15.32 -3.37 -9.95
N SER A 9 14.13 -3.50 -10.54
CA SER A 9 13.66 -2.61 -11.60
C SER A 9 13.36 -1.24 -10.99
N LEU A 10 14.11 -0.23 -11.45
CA LEU A 10 13.99 1.21 -11.26
C LEU A 10 12.62 1.82 -11.69
N PHE A 11 11.55 1.03 -11.67
CA PHE A 11 10.25 1.39 -12.23
C PHE A 11 9.34 2.15 -11.26
N PHE A 12 9.74 2.31 -9.99
CA PHE A 12 9.08 3.23 -9.06
C PHE A 12 9.12 4.69 -9.55
N CYS A 13 10.03 5.01 -10.48
CA CYS A 13 10.08 6.31 -11.14
C CYS A 13 9.16 6.43 -12.37
N LEU A 14 8.62 5.34 -12.94
CA LEU A 14 7.91 5.42 -14.23
C LEU A 14 6.40 5.65 -14.11
N PHE A 15 5.74 5.15 -13.05
CA PHE A 15 4.35 5.53 -12.76
C PHE A 15 4.22 6.88 -12.03
N MET A 16 5.28 7.35 -11.38
CA MET A 16 5.39 8.74 -10.91
C MET A 16 5.95 9.68 -11.99
N GLY A 17 6.62 9.15 -13.03
CA GLY A 17 7.37 9.93 -14.03
C GLY A 17 6.64 10.23 -15.33
N ALA A 18 5.51 9.59 -15.63
CA ALA A 18 4.69 9.98 -16.79
C ALA A 18 4.03 11.37 -16.62
N SER A 19 4.01 11.92 -15.40
CA SER A 19 3.57 13.30 -15.14
C SER A 19 4.72 14.33 -15.16
N PHE A 20 5.98 13.91 -15.35
CA PHE A 20 7.15 14.80 -15.25
C PHE A 20 7.83 15.15 -16.59
N LEU A 21 7.31 14.68 -17.74
CA LEU A 21 7.93 14.91 -19.05
C LEU A 21 7.05 15.69 -20.05
N CYS A 22 5.99 16.36 -19.60
CA CYS A 22 5.41 17.46 -20.37
C CYS A 22 5.77 18.79 -19.69
N GLY A 23 6.98 19.26 -19.97
CA GLY A 23 7.36 20.64 -19.73
C GLY A 23 6.55 21.55 -20.66
N ALA A 24 5.47 22.13 -20.13
CA ALA A 24 4.89 23.37 -20.60
C ALA A 24 4.33 24.12 -19.39
N THR A 25 5.10 25.07 -18.87
CA THR A 25 4.59 26.18 -18.04
C THR A 25 3.69 27.10 -18.89
N PRO A 26 2.86 27.98 -18.30
CA PRO A 26 2.03 27.88 -17.10
C PRO A 26 0.57 28.23 -17.45
N TYR A 27 -0.39 27.35 -17.17
CA TYR A 27 -1.79 27.77 -17.05
C TYR A 27 -2.26 27.53 -15.62
N LEU A 28 -1.93 28.51 -14.77
CA LEU A 28 -2.80 28.89 -13.66
C LEU A 28 -4.16 29.24 -14.27
N SER A 29 -5.06 28.25 -14.30
CA SER A 29 -6.48 28.45 -14.57
C SER A 29 -7.27 27.77 -13.47
N GLY A 30 -7.64 28.58 -12.47
CA GLY A 30 -8.83 28.37 -11.65
C GLY A 30 -8.79 27.22 -10.64
N GLY A 31 -8.27 27.50 -9.44
CA GLY A 31 -8.86 26.96 -8.22
C GLY A 31 -8.27 25.67 -7.64
N GLN A 32 -6.96 25.44 -7.71
CA GLN A 32 -6.37 24.49 -6.75
C GLN A 32 -6.31 25.15 -5.36
N PRO A 33 -6.97 24.58 -4.34
CA PRO A 33 -6.90 25.14 -3.00
C PRO A 33 -5.48 25.00 -2.46
N ALA A 34 -5.03 26.00 -1.70
CA ALA A 34 -3.69 26.12 -1.11
C ALA A 34 -3.32 25.00 -0.11
N ASP A 35 -4.17 23.98 0.04
CA ASP A 35 -4.06 22.85 0.97
C ASP A 35 -3.76 21.50 0.29
N SER A 36 -3.34 21.47 -0.98
CA SER A 36 -3.27 20.21 -1.74
C SER A 36 -2.04 19.36 -1.38
N VAL A 37 -2.17 18.59 -0.29
CA VAL A 37 -1.16 17.62 0.14
C VAL A 37 -1.10 16.46 -0.87
N LEU A 38 0.09 16.17 -1.41
CA LEU A 38 0.30 15.21 -2.52
C LEU A 38 -0.37 13.84 -2.26
N TRP A 39 -0.25 13.31 -1.04
CA TRP A 39 -0.82 12.01 -0.70
C TRP A 39 -2.35 11.99 -0.77
N LYS A 40 -3.04 13.11 -0.49
CA LYS A 40 -4.51 13.20 -0.61
C LYS A 40 -4.94 13.07 -2.07
N GLN A 41 -4.26 13.78 -2.97
CA GLN A 41 -4.53 13.70 -4.40
C GLN A 41 -4.32 12.27 -4.94
N GLN A 42 -3.26 11.59 -4.48
CA GLN A 42 -3.01 10.20 -4.84
C GLN A 42 -4.12 9.27 -4.32
N LEU A 43 -4.54 9.40 -3.05
CA LEU A 43 -5.63 8.59 -2.49
C LEU A 43 -6.98 8.86 -3.18
N ASP A 44 -7.30 10.11 -3.50
CA ASP A 44 -8.52 10.48 -4.22
C ASP A 44 -8.54 9.87 -5.63
N MET A 45 -7.40 9.90 -6.33
CA MET A 45 -7.24 9.27 -7.64
C MET A 45 -7.40 7.74 -7.55
N ILE A 46 -6.77 7.11 -6.56
CA ILE A 46 -6.88 5.66 -6.34
C ILE A 46 -8.33 5.27 -5.99
N LYS A 47 -9.00 6.03 -5.13
CA LYS A 47 -10.41 5.82 -4.77
C LYS A 47 -11.31 5.88 -6.00
N LYS A 48 -11.07 6.81 -6.93
CA LYS A 48 -11.81 6.87 -8.20
C LYS A 48 -11.56 5.66 -9.09
N ASN A 49 -10.31 5.20 -9.19
CA ASN A 49 -9.91 4.19 -10.16
C ASN A 49 -10.01 2.75 -9.65
N THR A 50 -10.03 2.51 -8.33
CA THR A 50 -10.07 1.14 -7.76
C THR A 50 -11.30 0.34 -8.18
N ALA A 51 -12.42 1.01 -8.43
CA ALA A 51 -13.61 0.37 -9.01
C ALA A 51 -13.36 -0.15 -10.44
N GLU A 52 -12.50 0.52 -11.21
CA GLU A 52 -12.18 0.19 -12.60
C GLU A 52 -11.10 -0.89 -12.73
N TYR A 53 -10.27 -1.08 -11.70
CA TYR A 53 -9.19 -2.08 -11.73
C TYR A 53 -9.65 -3.53 -11.51
N HIS A 54 -10.94 -3.76 -11.24
CA HIS A 54 -11.54 -5.10 -11.04
C HIS A 54 -10.79 -5.99 -10.01
N LEU A 55 -10.13 -5.39 -9.02
CA LEU A 55 -9.28 -6.10 -8.06
C LEU A 55 -10.05 -6.87 -6.98
N GLY A 56 -11.38 -6.70 -6.92
CA GLY A 56 -12.24 -7.30 -5.89
C GLY A 56 -12.30 -6.52 -4.57
N TYR A 57 -11.54 -5.42 -4.44
CA TYR A 57 -11.60 -4.47 -3.33
C TYR A 57 -11.56 -3.02 -3.85
N VAL A 58 -12.27 -2.14 -3.17
CA VAL A 58 -12.41 -0.72 -3.51
C VAL A 58 -12.02 0.12 -2.31
N LEU A 59 -11.18 1.14 -2.54
CA LEU A 59 -10.86 2.12 -1.50
C LEU A 59 -12.08 3.05 -1.34
N THR A 60 -12.78 2.98 -0.22
CA THR A 60 -14.01 3.75 0.03
C THR A 60 -13.78 5.03 0.81
N GLY A 61 -12.71 5.10 1.60
CA GLY A 61 -12.39 6.28 2.38
C GLY A 61 -11.00 6.28 3.00
N TYR A 62 -10.64 7.39 3.60
CA TYR A 62 -9.45 7.52 4.41
C TYR A 62 -9.64 8.54 5.52
N LYS A 63 -8.91 8.36 6.62
CA LYS A 63 -8.93 9.22 7.79
C LYS A 63 -7.50 9.54 8.21
N TYR A 64 -7.16 10.83 8.26
CA TYR A 64 -5.89 11.28 8.82
C TYR A 64 -5.84 10.97 10.32
N ILE A 65 -4.77 10.32 10.76
CA ILE A 65 -4.56 9.94 12.16
C ILE A 65 -3.66 10.97 12.86
N GLY A 66 -2.50 11.27 12.27
CA GLY A 66 -1.56 12.20 12.88
C GLY A 66 -0.19 12.19 12.23
N LYS A 67 0.69 13.06 12.74
CA LYS A 67 2.11 13.06 12.37
C LYS A 67 2.83 11.99 13.18
N ILE A 68 3.77 11.32 12.55
CA ILE A 68 4.72 10.42 13.19
C ILE A 68 5.96 11.28 13.49
N SER A 69 6.14 11.63 14.76
CA SER A 69 7.14 12.56 15.26
C SER A 69 8.24 11.87 16.09
N THR A 70 8.01 10.64 16.55
CA THR A 70 8.99 9.86 17.33
C THR A 70 9.27 8.48 16.72
N GLU A 71 10.38 7.86 17.10
CA GLU A 71 10.70 6.49 16.68
C GLU A 71 9.70 5.48 17.26
N GLU A 72 9.17 5.72 18.47
CA GLU A 72 8.13 4.86 19.06
C GLU A 72 6.81 4.96 18.29
N GLU A 73 6.45 6.13 17.79
CA GLU A 73 5.30 6.32 16.90
C GLU A 73 5.50 5.58 15.58
N LEU A 74 6.70 5.71 15.01
CA LEU A 74 7.05 5.01 13.77
C LEU A 74 7.00 3.49 13.95
N GLU A 75 7.53 2.98 15.05
CA GLU A 75 7.53 1.57 15.36
C GLU A 75 6.11 1.04 15.58
N ARG A 76 5.22 1.81 16.23
CA ARG A 76 3.81 1.46 16.35
C ARG A 76 3.13 1.37 14.98
N ALA A 77 3.36 2.33 14.09
CA ALA A 77 2.79 2.29 12.73
C ALA A 77 3.30 1.08 11.94
N LYS A 78 4.60 0.76 12.02
CA LYS A 78 5.18 -0.43 11.39
C LYS A 78 4.55 -1.72 11.89
N LEU A 79 4.34 -1.85 13.21
CA LEU A 79 3.69 -3.01 13.81
C LEU A 79 2.21 -3.10 13.40
N ALA A 80 1.49 -1.98 13.36
CA ALA A 80 0.11 -1.94 12.89
C ALA A 80 -0.03 -2.38 11.42
N ILE A 81 0.95 -2.05 10.57
CA ILE A 81 1.02 -2.55 9.18
C ILE A 81 1.31 -4.06 9.16
N LEU A 82 2.29 -4.53 9.93
CA LEU A 82 2.71 -5.93 9.95
C LEU A 82 1.63 -6.88 10.47
N ASP A 83 0.98 -6.49 11.56
CA ASP A 83 0.02 -7.33 12.27
C ASP A 83 -1.43 -7.05 11.81
N GLY A 84 -1.64 -5.99 11.02
CA GLY A 84 -2.93 -5.57 10.50
C GLY A 84 -3.43 -6.39 9.31
N THR A 85 -4.67 -6.10 8.91
CA THR A 85 -5.25 -6.61 7.66
C THR A 85 -4.70 -5.83 6.46
N GLY A 86 -4.76 -6.41 5.27
CA GLY A 86 -4.35 -5.74 4.03
C GLY A 86 -3.54 -6.61 3.07
N TYR A 87 -3.38 -7.90 3.37
CA TYR A 87 -2.73 -8.86 2.48
C TYR A 87 -3.79 -9.53 1.60
N PRO A 88 -3.81 -9.27 0.29
CA PRO A 88 -4.79 -9.88 -0.61
C PRO A 88 -4.58 -11.39 -0.72
N ALA A 89 -5.64 -12.15 -0.55
CA ALA A 89 -5.67 -13.59 -0.79
C ALA A 89 -6.94 -13.98 -1.54
N VAL A 90 -6.89 -15.10 -2.26
CA VAL A 90 -8.07 -15.68 -2.90
C VAL A 90 -8.52 -16.89 -2.11
N ALA A 91 -9.72 -16.83 -1.53
CA ALA A 91 -10.37 -17.93 -0.84
C ALA A 91 -11.72 -18.21 -1.49
N TYR A 92 -11.98 -19.47 -1.88
CA TYR A 92 -13.23 -19.88 -2.54
C TYR A 92 -13.59 -19.06 -3.79
N GLY A 93 -12.60 -18.67 -4.59
CA GLY A 93 -12.81 -17.84 -5.79
C GLY A 93 -13.14 -16.38 -5.50
N LYS A 94 -13.12 -15.95 -4.24
CA LYS A 94 -13.33 -14.56 -3.82
C LYS A 94 -12.04 -13.97 -3.26
N THR A 95 -11.75 -12.74 -3.66
CA THR A 95 -10.68 -11.96 -3.05
C THR A 95 -11.07 -11.60 -1.62
N LYS A 96 -10.14 -11.70 -0.69
CA LYS A 96 -10.28 -11.25 0.70
C LYS A 96 -8.99 -10.57 1.14
N LEU A 97 -9.12 -9.54 1.98
CA LEU A 97 -7.98 -9.00 2.72
C LEU A 97 -7.85 -9.73 4.05
N MET A 98 -6.68 -10.29 4.32
CA MET A 98 -6.38 -11.00 5.57
C MET A 98 -5.17 -10.39 6.25
N SER A 99 -5.02 -10.70 7.53
CA SER A 99 -3.81 -10.44 8.32
C SER A 99 -2.78 -11.56 8.11
N LEU A 100 -1.50 -11.28 8.38
CA LEU A 100 -0.47 -12.33 8.37
C LEU A 100 -0.74 -13.41 9.43
N LYS A 101 -1.42 -13.07 10.53
CA LYS A 101 -1.83 -14.05 11.54
C LYS A 101 -2.83 -15.05 10.99
N GLU A 102 -3.88 -14.59 10.30
CA GLU A 102 -4.84 -15.47 9.63
C GLU A 102 -4.14 -16.29 8.55
N PHE A 103 -3.25 -15.68 7.77
CA PHE A 103 -2.49 -16.36 6.73
C PHE A 103 -1.55 -17.45 7.30
N SER A 104 -0.96 -17.22 8.48
CA SER A 104 -0.07 -18.18 9.14
C SER A 104 -0.75 -19.48 9.56
N SER A 105 -2.08 -19.46 9.73
CA SER A 105 -2.86 -20.68 9.99
C SER A 105 -3.03 -21.56 8.74
N ILE A 106 -2.72 -21.02 7.55
CA ILE A 106 -2.75 -21.72 6.27
C ILE A 106 -1.33 -22.13 5.87
N ASP A 107 -0.40 -21.18 5.87
CA ASP A 107 1.01 -21.39 5.51
C ASP A 107 1.92 -20.56 6.43
N LYS A 108 2.39 -21.22 7.49
CA LYS A 108 3.19 -20.57 8.53
C LYS A 108 4.54 -20.07 8.01
N GLU A 109 5.24 -20.89 7.22
CA GLU A 109 6.57 -20.53 6.71
C GLU A 109 6.48 -19.33 5.77
N LYS A 110 5.49 -19.33 4.86
CA LYS A 110 5.28 -18.20 3.95
C LYS A 110 4.86 -16.94 4.70
N ALA A 111 3.98 -17.04 5.70
CA ALA A 111 3.60 -15.91 6.53
C ALA A 111 4.80 -15.29 7.27
N GLU A 112 5.67 -16.11 7.83
CA GLU A 112 6.90 -15.64 8.51
C GLU A 112 7.88 -14.97 7.54
N ASN A 113 8.03 -15.52 6.32
CA ASN A 113 8.86 -14.92 5.29
C ASN A 113 8.30 -13.57 4.81
N MET A 114 6.99 -13.49 4.53
CA MET A 114 6.31 -12.24 4.20
C MET A 114 6.49 -11.20 5.31
N ARG A 115 6.36 -11.60 6.59
CA ARG A 115 6.55 -10.71 7.73
C ARG A 115 7.97 -10.13 7.76
N LYS A 116 9.00 -10.96 7.55
CA LYS A 116 10.40 -10.53 7.51
C LYS A 116 10.65 -9.56 6.34
N ASP A 117 10.10 -9.85 5.17
CA ASP A 117 10.27 -9.03 3.97
C ASP A 117 9.59 -7.67 4.13
N VAL A 118 8.32 -7.65 4.57
CA VAL A 118 7.59 -6.40 4.86
C VAL A 118 8.33 -5.58 5.90
N ARG A 119 8.81 -6.21 6.99
CA ARG A 119 9.56 -5.52 8.04
C ARG A 119 10.80 -4.85 7.46
N LYS A 120 11.57 -5.58 6.68
CA LYS A 120 12.77 -5.07 6.01
C LYS A 120 12.43 -3.90 5.09
N THR A 121 11.37 -3.99 4.30
CA THR A 121 10.93 -2.90 3.40
C THR A 121 10.50 -1.67 4.17
N LEU A 122 9.74 -1.82 5.26
CA LEU A 122 9.34 -0.72 6.14
C LEU A 122 10.55 -0.04 6.76
N ASP A 123 11.50 -0.81 7.28
CA ASP A 123 12.74 -0.28 7.85
C ASP A 123 13.60 0.43 6.80
N GLN A 124 13.63 -0.05 5.56
CA GLN A 124 14.36 0.62 4.48
C GLN A 124 13.69 1.91 4.00
N LEU A 125 12.36 1.90 3.87
CA LEU A 125 11.63 3.04 3.33
C LEU A 125 11.48 4.16 4.36
N LEU A 126 11.32 3.85 5.65
CA LEU A 126 10.87 4.83 6.63
C LEU A 126 11.98 5.35 7.56
N ARG A 127 13.08 4.60 7.77
CA ARG A 127 14.11 4.85 8.81
C ARG A 127 14.85 6.18 8.75
N LEU A 128 14.68 6.99 7.71
CA LEU A 128 15.37 8.28 7.55
C LEU A 128 14.47 9.39 6.99
N ARG A 129 13.14 9.20 7.03
CA ARG A 129 12.19 10.18 6.49
C ARG A 129 11.62 11.04 7.59
N LEU A 130 11.60 12.36 7.33
CA LEU A 130 10.92 13.35 8.16
C LEU A 130 9.56 13.68 7.57
N GLY A 131 8.66 14.19 8.41
CA GLY A 131 7.31 14.56 7.98
C GLY A 131 6.49 13.35 7.54
N LEU A 132 6.67 12.23 8.25
CA LEU A 132 5.83 11.06 8.11
C LEU A 132 4.48 11.31 8.78
N GLU A 133 3.43 10.83 8.13
CA GLU A 133 2.05 10.95 8.58
C GLU A 133 1.39 9.57 8.51
N GLU A 134 0.50 9.32 9.45
CA GLU A 134 -0.31 8.11 9.52
C GLU A 134 -1.73 8.40 9.03
N VAL A 135 -2.22 7.53 8.16
CA VAL A 135 -3.56 7.57 7.59
C VAL A 135 -4.18 6.18 7.70
N GLU A 136 -5.41 6.11 8.20
CA GLU A 136 -6.23 4.90 8.13
C GLU A 136 -6.96 4.90 6.79
N LEU A 137 -6.86 3.80 6.05
CA LEU A 137 -7.63 3.58 4.82
C LEU A 137 -8.78 2.63 5.08
N GLU A 138 -9.92 2.90 4.44
CA GLU A 138 -11.10 2.05 4.47
C GLU A 138 -11.30 1.39 3.10
N TRP A 139 -11.41 0.07 3.12
CA TRP A 139 -11.55 -0.77 1.94
C TRP A 139 -12.84 -1.57 2.03
N THR A 140 -13.57 -1.67 0.92
CA THR A 140 -14.72 -2.57 0.81
C THR A 140 -14.40 -3.69 -0.16
N CYS A 141 -14.60 -4.93 0.28
CA CYS A 141 -14.37 -6.15 -0.50
C CYS A 141 -15.56 -7.10 -0.27
N ASP A 142 -16.34 -7.37 -1.32
CA ASP A 142 -17.57 -8.19 -1.27
C ASP A 142 -18.51 -7.83 -0.10
N GLY A 143 -18.77 -6.53 0.09
CA GLY A 143 -19.62 -6.01 1.17
C GLY A 143 -18.97 -6.00 2.56
N THR A 144 -17.77 -6.53 2.72
CA THR A 144 -17.02 -6.48 3.99
C THR A 144 -16.09 -5.26 4.01
N ILE A 145 -16.10 -4.53 5.12
CA ILE A 145 -15.23 -3.37 5.34
C ILE A 145 -13.95 -3.80 6.06
N TYR A 146 -12.81 -3.36 5.54
CA TYR A 146 -11.48 -3.54 6.10
C TYR A 146 -10.83 -2.20 6.35
N LYS A 147 -9.97 -2.14 7.37
CA LYS A 147 -9.18 -0.97 7.68
C LYS A 147 -7.70 -1.31 7.62
N THR A 148 -6.92 -0.47 6.97
CA THR A 148 -5.46 -0.64 6.87
C THR A 148 -4.74 0.64 7.24
N VAL A 149 -3.48 0.51 7.67
CA VAL A 149 -2.63 1.65 7.98
C VAL A 149 -1.78 1.98 6.75
N CYS A 150 -1.77 3.26 6.40
CA CYS A 150 -0.96 3.83 5.34
C CYS A 150 0.00 4.87 5.93
N VAL A 151 1.27 4.77 5.58
CA VAL A 151 2.27 5.77 5.90
C VAL A 151 2.46 6.66 4.68
N VAL A 152 2.32 7.97 4.90
CA VAL A 152 2.40 8.99 3.84
C VAL A 152 3.37 10.10 4.24
N SER A 153 3.65 10.97 3.29
CA SER A 153 4.40 12.19 3.49
C SER A 153 3.79 13.30 2.65
N GLY A 154 3.67 14.50 3.21
CA GLY A 154 3.11 15.63 2.48
C GLY A 154 3.85 15.98 1.19
N THR A 155 5.15 15.71 1.13
CA THR A 155 6.02 16.02 -0.01
C THR A 155 6.30 14.83 -0.92
N LEU A 156 6.33 13.61 -0.37
CA LEU A 156 6.69 12.40 -1.12
C LEU A 156 5.47 11.54 -1.50
N GLY A 157 4.30 11.88 -0.98
CA GLY A 157 3.06 11.15 -1.26
C GLY A 157 2.92 9.90 -0.40
N ILE A 158 2.22 8.89 -0.94
CA ILE A 158 2.05 7.59 -0.30
C ILE A 158 3.39 6.84 -0.28
N LEU A 159 3.82 6.40 0.90
CA LEU A 159 5.11 5.74 1.09
C LEU A 159 4.98 4.23 1.25
N TYR A 160 3.99 3.79 2.03
CA TYR A 160 3.74 2.37 2.25
C TYR A 160 2.27 2.11 2.59
N GLU A 161 1.71 1.09 1.96
CA GLU A 161 0.43 0.50 2.33
C GLU A 161 0.36 -0.93 1.79
N ASN A 162 -0.16 -1.87 2.59
CA ASN A 162 -0.12 -3.30 2.28
C ASN A 162 -0.93 -3.65 1.02
N VAL A 163 -2.15 -3.15 0.88
CA VAL A 163 -2.98 -3.47 -0.29
C VAL A 163 -2.30 -2.90 -1.53
N PHE A 164 -1.87 -1.64 -1.51
CA PHE A 164 -1.25 -1.04 -2.69
C PHE A 164 0.01 -1.77 -3.14
N ILE A 165 0.90 -2.09 -2.20
CA ILE A 165 2.17 -2.77 -2.51
C ILE A 165 1.94 -4.18 -3.02
N ASN A 166 1.02 -4.94 -2.43
CA ASN A 166 0.76 -6.31 -2.85
C ASN A 166 -0.11 -6.40 -4.11
N SER A 167 -0.87 -5.37 -4.43
CA SER A 167 -1.83 -5.39 -5.55
C SER A 167 -1.34 -4.72 -6.82
N PHE A 168 -0.46 -3.72 -6.69
CA PHE A 168 0.02 -2.93 -7.83
C PHE A 168 1.51 -3.13 -8.14
N GLN A 169 2.22 -3.98 -7.39
CA GLN A 169 3.58 -4.39 -7.77
C GLN A 169 3.57 -5.49 -8.83
N PRO A 170 4.30 -5.32 -9.95
CA PRO A 170 4.47 -6.38 -10.93
C PRO A 170 5.16 -7.60 -10.31
N GLY A 171 4.61 -8.79 -10.52
CA GLY A 171 5.20 -10.06 -10.07
C GLY A 171 4.76 -10.55 -8.70
N VAL A 172 3.79 -9.89 -8.05
CA VAL A 172 3.13 -10.47 -6.87
C VAL A 172 2.18 -11.58 -7.31
N GLU A 173 2.54 -12.82 -7.03
CA GLU A 173 1.65 -13.97 -7.22
C GLU A 173 0.57 -13.96 -6.14
N THR A 174 -0.69 -13.80 -6.54
CA THR A 174 -1.84 -13.99 -5.64
C THR A 174 -1.82 -15.39 -5.05
N THR A 175 -1.76 -15.49 -3.72
CA THR A 175 -1.86 -16.79 -3.05
C THR A 175 -3.28 -17.31 -3.20
N THR A 176 -3.44 -18.40 -3.94
CA THR A 176 -4.70 -19.15 -3.98
C THR A 176 -4.73 -20.07 -2.76
N VAL A 177 -5.64 -19.78 -1.82
CA VAL A 177 -5.91 -20.68 -0.70
C VAL A 177 -6.80 -21.80 -1.26
N ARG A 178 -6.19 -22.95 -1.56
CA ARG A 178 -6.94 -24.19 -1.81
C ARG A 178 -7.17 -24.84 -0.45
N SER A 179 -8.42 -25.02 -0.03
CA SER A 179 -8.69 -25.91 1.10
C SER A 179 -8.54 -27.35 0.60
N GLU A 180 -7.71 -28.14 1.29
CA GLU A 180 -7.77 -29.59 1.19
C GLU A 180 -9.15 -30.04 1.71
N PHE A 181 -9.92 -30.66 0.83
CA PHE A 181 -10.92 -31.65 1.20
C PHE A 181 -10.36 -33.02 0.84
#